data_AF-A0A943EI68-F1
#
_entry.id   AF-A0A943EI68-F1
#
_cell.length_a   1.000
_cell.length_b   1.000
_cell.length_c   1.000
_cell.angle_alpha   90.00
_cell.angle_beta   90.00
_cell.angle_gamma   90.00
#
_symmetry.space_group_name_H-M   'P 1'
#
loop_
_entity.id
_entity.type
_entity.pdbx_description
1 polymer ?
#
loop_
_entity_poly.entity_id
_entity_poly.type
_entity_poly.pdbx_seq_one_letter_code
_entity_poly.pdbx_strand_id
1 'polypeptide(L)'
;MIVGDFNINPYDASCLDARYFHSIPVYEETKRKSKVVAGNEYAMFYNPMWRFLGDKKQPYGTYYHNNSNSINTYWNLYDQVIIRPALRERFVDDSLKIVTETQSKYLLDSNGHPDKVISDHLSIIFEIKEEI
;
A
#
# COMPACT_ATOMS: atom_id res chain seq x y z
N MET A 1 -7.69 -2.51 -10.76
CA MET A 1 -6.66 -2.08 -9.79
C MET A 1 -6.86 -0.60 -9.52
N ILE A 2 -6.47 -0.14 -8.34
CA ILE A 2 -6.40 1.29 -8.02
C ILE A 2 -5.01 1.52 -7.42
N VAL A 3 -4.33 2.58 -7.87
CA VAL A 3 -2.97 2.93 -7.42
C VAL A 3 -2.86 4.43 -7.24
N GLY A 4 -2.17 4.86 -6.19
CA GLY A 4 -1.86 6.27 -5.94
C GLY A 4 -1.68 6.57 -4.46
N ASP A 5 -1.46 7.85 -4.16
CA ASP A 5 -1.49 8.40 -2.81
C ASP A 5 -2.94 8.53 -2.33
N PHE A 6 -3.31 7.75 -1.32
CA PHE A 6 -4.65 7.77 -0.73
C PHE A 6 -4.74 8.68 0.51
N ASN A 7 -3.63 9.22 1.01
CA ASN A 7 -3.55 9.96 2.29
C ASN A 7 -4.16 9.24 3.50
N ILE A 8 -4.23 7.91 3.43
CA ILE A 8 -4.70 7.02 4.50
C ILE A 8 -3.83 5.78 4.52
N ASN A 9 -3.68 5.17 5.68
CA ASN A 9 -2.94 3.92 5.83
C ASN A 9 -3.80 2.71 5.43
N PRO A 10 -3.18 1.56 5.08
CA PRO A 10 -3.91 0.34 4.71
C PRO A 10 -4.84 -0.17 5.81
N TYR A 11 -4.54 0.14 7.08
CA TYR A 11 -5.30 -0.26 8.27
C TYR A 11 -6.40 0.74 8.67
N ASP A 12 -6.53 1.87 7.98
CA ASP A 12 -7.56 2.86 8.29
C ASP A 12 -8.94 2.36 7.86
N ALA A 13 -9.99 2.85 8.53
CA ALA A 13 -11.37 2.43 8.31
C ALA A 13 -11.81 2.60 6.84
N SER A 14 -11.39 3.68 6.18
CA SER A 14 -11.70 3.92 4.76
C SER A 14 -11.14 2.85 3.81
N CYS A 15 -10.04 2.19 4.20
CA CYS A 15 -9.49 1.05 3.46
C CYS A 15 -10.25 -0.25 3.78
N LEU A 16 -10.56 -0.49 5.06
CA LEU A 16 -11.09 -1.78 5.54
C LEU A 16 -12.61 -1.93 5.42
N ASP A 17 -13.37 -0.85 5.51
CA ASP A 17 -14.83 -0.89 5.54
C ASP A 17 -15.40 -1.44 4.22
N ALA A 18 -16.38 -2.35 4.34
CA ALA A 18 -17.05 -2.97 3.21
C ALA A 18 -17.72 -1.95 2.27
N ARG A 19 -18.15 -0.80 2.80
CA ARG A 19 -18.84 0.27 2.07
C ARG A 19 -17.88 1.14 1.24
N TYR A 20 -16.58 1.09 1.54
CA TYR A 20 -15.55 1.86 0.85
C TYR A 20 -14.67 0.93 0.01
N PHE A 21 -13.34 0.93 0.22
CA PHE A 21 -12.45 0.09 -0.58
C PHE A 21 -12.58 -1.39 -0.27
N HIS A 22 -12.93 -1.78 0.96
CA HIS A 22 -12.95 -3.17 1.39
C HIS A 22 -11.65 -3.93 1.02
N SER A 23 -10.51 -3.24 1.18
CA SER A 23 -9.19 -3.69 0.78
C SER A 23 -8.50 -4.35 1.97
N ILE A 24 -8.41 -5.68 1.95
CA ILE A 24 -7.95 -6.45 3.11
C ILE A 24 -6.59 -7.12 2.86
N PRO A 25 -5.81 -7.42 3.92
CA PRO A 25 -4.45 -7.96 3.80
C PRO A 25 -4.36 -9.45 3.42
N VAL A 26 -5.47 -10.19 3.47
CA VAL A 26 -5.45 -11.65 3.31
C VAL A 26 -6.04 -12.03 1.97
N TYR A 27 -5.19 -12.43 1.02
CA TYR A 27 -5.65 -12.79 -0.33
C TYR A 27 -6.70 -13.91 -0.32
N GLU A 28 -6.49 -14.97 0.47
CA GLU A 28 -7.42 -16.10 0.57
C GLU A 28 -8.84 -15.66 0.95
N GLU A 29 -8.98 -14.70 1.87
CA GLU A 29 -10.27 -14.13 2.27
C GLU A 29 -10.95 -13.37 1.13
N THR A 30 -10.16 -12.75 0.25
CA THR A 30 -10.67 -11.99 -0.89
C THR A 30 -11.05 -12.87 -2.08
N LYS A 31 -10.67 -14.15 -2.12
CA LYS A 31 -11.06 -15.07 -3.19
C LYS A 31 -12.57 -15.26 -3.29
N ARG A 32 -13.31 -14.98 -2.21
CA ARG A 32 -14.79 -14.88 -2.21
C ARG A 32 -15.32 -13.80 -3.14
N LYS A 33 -14.50 -12.83 -3.55
CA LYS A 33 -14.79 -11.66 -4.40
C LYS A 33 -15.75 -10.65 -3.79
N SER A 34 -16.68 -11.06 -2.95
CA SER A 34 -17.62 -10.20 -2.23
C SER A 34 -17.98 -10.77 -0.84
N LYS A 35 -18.64 -9.94 -0.04
CA LYS A 35 -19.23 -10.33 1.26
C LYS A 35 -20.55 -9.58 1.48
N VAL A 36 -21.55 -10.25 2.03
CA VAL A 36 -22.78 -9.62 2.49
C VAL A 36 -22.59 -9.02 3.88
N VAL A 37 -22.90 -7.73 4.03
CA VAL A 37 -22.86 -6.98 5.30
C VAL A 37 -24.16 -6.20 5.43
N ALA A 38 -24.90 -6.42 6.52
CA ALA A 38 -26.20 -5.80 6.76
C ALA A 38 -27.17 -5.90 5.56
N GLY A 39 -27.25 -7.10 4.96
CA GLY A 39 -28.12 -7.39 3.82
C GLY A 39 -27.65 -6.88 2.45
N ASN A 40 -26.51 -6.18 2.39
CA ASN A 40 -25.96 -5.63 1.15
C ASN A 40 -24.67 -6.35 0.75
N GLU A 41 -24.50 -6.65 -0.53
CA GLU A 41 -23.29 -7.28 -1.06
C GLU A 41 -22.24 -6.24 -1.42
N TYR A 42 -21.02 -6.42 -0.91
CA TYR A 42 -19.90 -5.53 -1.17
C TYR A 42 -18.73 -6.29 -1.78
N ALA A 43 -18.19 -5.78 -2.88
CA ALA A 43 -17.02 -6.36 -3.52
C ALA A 43 -15.76 -6.16 -2.67
N MET A 44 -14.83 -7.10 -2.75
CA MET A 44 -13.57 -7.09 -2.00
C MET A 44 -12.40 -6.66 -2.88
N PHE A 45 -11.39 -6.07 -2.24
CA PHE A 45 -10.07 -5.86 -2.81
C PHE A 45 -9.02 -6.53 -1.92
N TYR A 46 -7.91 -6.93 -2.54
CA TYR A 46 -6.70 -7.34 -1.85
C TYR A 46 -5.73 -6.16 -1.81
N ASN A 47 -5.16 -5.90 -0.64
CA ASN A 47 -4.17 -4.84 -0.43
C ASN A 47 -2.80 -5.47 -0.07
N PRO A 48 -1.89 -5.64 -1.05
CA PRO A 48 -0.55 -6.16 -0.79
C PRO A 48 0.33 -5.21 0.04
N MET A 49 -0.02 -3.93 0.17
CA MET A 49 0.82 -2.93 0.85
C MET A 49 1.02 -3.23 2.33
N TRP A 50 0.11 -3.97 2.94
CA TRP A 50 0.22 -4.44 4.32
C TRP A 50 1.52 -5.20 4.63
N ARG A 51 2.20 -5.76 3.62
CA ARG A 51 3.49 -6.46 3.81
C ARG A 51 4.64 -5.54 4.25
N PHE A 52 4.50 -4.23 4.08
CA PHE A 52 5.51 -3.25 4.48
C PHE A 52 5.34 -2.76 5.92
N LEU A 53 4.30 -3.22 6.63
CA LEU A 53 4.10 -2.87 8.03
C LEU A 53 4.99 -3.72 8.95
N GLY A 54 5.70 -3.06 9.86
CA GLY A 54 6.60 -3.69 10.83
C GLY A 54 8.07 -3.31 10.64
N ASP A 55 8.91 -3.74 11.56
CA ASP A 55 10.33 -3.40 11.68
C ASP A 55 11.27 -4.24 10.78
N LYS A 56 10.72 -5.22 10.06
CA LYS A 56 11.51 -6.25 9.37
C LYS A 56 12.39 -5.71 8.23
N LYS A 57 12.03 -4.61 7.57
CA LYS A 57 12.78 -4.07 6.44
C LYS A 57 12.51 -2.58 6.21
N GLN A 58 13.56 -1.80 5.95
CA GLN A 58 13.45 -0.41 5.48
C GLN A 58 13.19 -0.33 3.96
N PRO A 59 12.53 0.74 3.48
CA PRO A 59 11.91 1.82 4.26
C PRO A 59 10.61 1.35 4.95
N TYR A 60 10.24 2.00 6.05
CA TYR A 60 9.10 1.57 6.89
C TYR A 60 7.73 2.10 6.41
N GLY A 61 7.72 2.81 5.27
CA GLY A 61 6.53 3.42 4.67
C GLY A 61 6.89 4.13 3.37
N THR A 62 5.89 4.70 2.70
CA THR A 62 6.06 5.53 1.51
C THR A 62 6.16 7.00 1.87
N TYR A 63 5.66 7.40 3.04
CA TYR A 63 5.64 8.78 3.51
C TYR A 63 6.14 8.86 4.95
N TYR A 64 7.03 9.83 5.23
CA TYR A 64 7.52 10.11 6.59
C TYR A 64 7.08 11.49 7.06
N HIS A 65 6.41 11.53 8.21
CA HIS A 65 5.96 12.77 8.81
C HIS A 65 5.99 12.72 10.34
N ASN A 66 6.86 13.55 10.91
CA ASN A 66 6.93 13.75 12.34
C ASN A 66 6.12 15.00 12.73
N ASN A 67 4.94 14.80 13.32
CA ASN A 67 4.13 15.86 13.93
C ASN A 67 3.99 15.66 15.44
N SER A 68 3.47 16.69 16.11
CA SER A 68 3.22 16.72 17.55
C SER A 68 1.88 16.09 17.97
N ASN A 69 1.21 15.32 17.11
CA ASN A 69 -0.06 14.69 17.47
C ASN A 69 0.16 13.50 18.40
N SER A 70 -0.83 13.21 19.25
CA SER A 70 -0.80 12.07 20.17
C SER A 70 -0.83 10.71 19.45
N ILE A 71 -1.36 10.68 18.23
CA ILE A 71 -1.33 9.51 17.34
C ILE A 71 -0.45 9.88 16.16
N ASN A 72 0.74 9.29 16.12
CA ASN A 72 1.70 9.49 15.05
C ASN A 72 2.50 8.19 14.84
N THR A 73 2.36 7.58 13.66
CA THR A 73 3.13 6.38 13.29
C THR A 73 4.50 6.70 12.71
N TYR A 74 4.79 7.99 12.50
CA TYR A 74 5.94 8.57 11.81
C TYR A 74 6.04 8.17 10.34
N TRP A 75 6.03 6.86 10.07
CA TRP A 75 5.95 6.28 8.76
C TRP A 75 4.52 5.89 8.41
N ASN A 76 4.14 6.18 7.16
CA ASN A 76 2.83 5.91 6.61
C ASN A 76 2.95 5.22 5.26
N LEU A 77 1.96 4.40 4.92
CA LEU A 77 1.82 3.74 3.61
C LEU A 77 0.67 4.39 2.84
N TYR A 78 0.83 5.66 2.48
CA TYR A 78 -0.20 6.42 1.78
C TYR A 78 -0.26 6.08 0.28
N ASP A 79 0.89 5.85 -0.34
CA ASP A 79 0.98 5.37 -1.70
C ASP A 79 0.72 3.87 -1.72
N GLN A 80 -0.41 3.49 -2.29
CA GLN A 80 -0.88 2.11 -2.25
C GLN A 80 -1.21 1.60 -3.64
N VAL A 81 -1.03 0.29 -3.82
CA VAL A 81 -1.67 -0.46 -4.90
C VAL A 81 -2.66 -1.44 -4.28
N ILE A 82 -3.93 -1.35 -4.69
CA ILE A 82 -4.99 -2.29 -4.31
C ILE A 82 -5.57 -2.95 -5.55
N ILE A 83 -5.77 -4.27 -5.48
CA ILE A 83 -6.10 -5.07 -6.65
C ILE A 83 -7.35 -5.92 -6.43
N ARG A 84 -8.10 -6.09 -7.52
CA ARG A 84 -9.22 -7.04 -7.52
C ARG A 84 -8.65 -8.45 -7.33
N PRO A 85 -9.35 -9.35 -6.63
CA PRO A 85 -8.87 -10.72 -6.43
C PRO A 85 -8.58 -11.45 -7.74
N ALA A 86 -9.39 -11.20 -8.78
CA ALA A 86 -9.17 -11.76 -10.12
C ALA A 86 -7.85 -11.33 -10.78
N LEU A 87 -7.29 -10.17 -10.42
CA LEU A 87 -6.02 -9.68 -10.97
C LEU A 87 -4.80 -10.16 -10.16
N ARG A 88 -5.04 -10.68 -8.95
CA ARG A 88 -3.96 -11.08 -8.02
C ARG A 88 -3.08 -12.19 -8.57
N GLU A 89 -3.66 -13.13 -9.33
CA GLU A 89 -2.91 -14.24 -9.94
C GLU A 89 -1.84 -13.76 -10.93
N ARG A 90 -2.03 -12.57 -11.50
CA ARG A 90 -1.10 -11.93 -12.44
C ARG A 90 -0.11 -10.99 -11.76
N PHE A 91 -0.30 -10.70 -10.48
CA PHE A 91 0.57 -9.81 -9.71
C PHE A 91 1.87 -10.51 -9.33
N VAL A 92 3.01 -9.91 -9.66
CA VAL A 92 4.33 -10.47 -9.34
C VAL A 92 4.74 -10.00 -7.94
N ASP A 93 4.58 -10.85 -6.93
CA ASP A 93 4.78 -10.46 -5.52
C ASP A 93 6.15 -9.83 -5.24
N ASP A 94 7.22 -10.39 -5.80
CA ASP A 94 8.59 -9.95 -5.55
C ASP A 94 8.97 -8.66 -6.28
N SER A 95 8.12 -8.22 -7.22
CA SER A 95 8.30 -6.94 -7.91
C SER A 95 7.84 -5.75 -7.06
N LEU A 96 6.91 -5.96 -6.10
CA LEU A 96 6.36 -4.89 -5.29
C LEU A 96 7.41 -4.35 -4.32
N LYS A 97 7.85 -3.11 -4.55
CA LYS A 97 8.91 -2.46 -3.78
C LYS A 97 8.61 -0.99 -3.56
N ILE A 98 9.05 -0.46 -2.42
CA ILE A 98 9.20 0.98 -2.20
C ILE A 98 10.62 1.33 -2.66
N VAL A 99 10.72 2.27 -3.59
CA VAL A 99 11.99 2.63 -4.24
C VAL A 99 12.73 3.65 -3.38
N THR A 100 13.97 3.34 -3.02
CA THR A 100 14.84 4.22 -2.20
C THR A 100 15.99 4.82 -2.99
N GLU A 101 16.23 4.34 -4.22
CA GLU A 101 17.29 4.80 -5.10
C GLU A 101 16.96 4.51 -6.56
N THR A 102 17.60 5.27 -7.45
CA THR A 102 17.69 5.01 -8.88
C THR A 102 19.15 4.68 -9.22
N GLN A 103 19.44 4.33 -10.48
CA GLN A 103 20.81 4.11 -10.92
C GLN A 103 21.75 5.32 -10.69
N SER A 104 21.20 6.54 -10.58
CA SER A 104 21.99 7.78 -10.52
C SER A 104 21.83 8.57 -9.23
N LYS A 105 20.86 8.22 -8.37
CA LYS A 105 20.51 9.06 -7.21
C LYS A 105 19.80 8.27 -6.11
N TYR A 106 20.17 8.53 -4.86
CA TYR A 106 19.39 8.13 -3.69
C TYR A 106 18.14 9.01 -3.52
N LEU A 107 17.04 8.40 -3.09
CA LEU A 107 15.76 9.08 -2.80
C LEU A 107 15.58 9.35 -1.30
N LEU A 108 16.57 9.01 -0.48
CA LEU A 108 16.56 9.20 0.96
C LEU A 108 17.55 10.28 1.39
N ASP A 109 17.20 10.99 2.48
CA ASP A 109 18.08 11.92 3.18
C ASP A 109 19.10 11.17 4.08
N SER A 110 19.97 11.92 4.76
CA SER A 110 20.98 11.35 5.67
C SER A 110 20.39 10.64 6.89
N ASN A 111 19.09 10.81 7.16
CA ASN A 111 18.38 10.15 8.26
C ASN A 111 17.62 8.89 7.79
N GLY A 112 17.65 8.59 6.50
CA GLY A 112 16.89 7.48 5.90
C GLY A 112 15.40 7.79 5.67
N HIS A 113 15.01 9.08 5.68
CA HIS A 113 13.67 9.54 5.33
C HIS A 113 13.61 9.93 3.84
N PRO A 114 12.42 10.07 3.23
CA PRO A 114 12.31 10.60 1.88
C PRO A 114 12.99 11.97 1.78
N ASP A 115 13.88 12.13 0.79
CA ASP A 115 14.54 13.41 0.53
C ASP A 115 13.52 14.41 -0.04
N LYS A 116 13.07 15.33 0.82
CA LYS A 116 12.06 16.35 0.51
C LYS A 116 12.48 17.34 -0.58
N VAL A 117 13.76 17.39 -0.96
CA VAL A 117 14.20 18.16 -2.13
C VAL A 117 13.72 17.49 -3.43
N ILE A 118 13.52 16.16 -3.39
CA ILE A 118 12.98 15.36 -4.49
C ILE A 118 11.46 15.21 -4.34
N SER A 119 11.03 14.65 -3.21
CA SER A 119 9.64 14.33 -2.88
C SER A 119 9.57 13.93 -1.40
N ASP A 120 8.49 14.30 -0.71
CA ASP A 120 8.19 13.80 0.64
C ASP A 120 7.59 12.37 0.63
N HIS A 121 7.28 11.84 -0.56
CA HIS A 121 6.86 10.46 -0.80
C HIS A 121 7.93 9.66 -1.55
N LEU A 122 8.03 8.36 -1.24
CA LEU A 122 8.79 7.37 -1.99
C LEU A 122 7.91 6.66 -3.01
N SER A 123 8.41 6.52 -4.23
CA SER A 123 7.71 5.81 -5.30
C SER A 123 7.53 4.32 -4.99
N ILE A 124 6.41 3.76 -5.41
CA ILE A 124 6.16 2.32 -5.41
C ILE A 124 6.29 1.77 -6.83
N ILE A 125 6.92 0.60 -6.97
CA ILE A 125 7.01 -0.14 -8.22
C ILE A 125 6.41 -1.53 -8.02
N PHE A 126 5.75 -2.05 -9.05
CA PHE A 126 5.20 -3.41 -9.10
C PHE A 126 4.97 -3.80 -10.55
N GLU A 127 4.79 -5.10 -10.79
CA GLU A 127 4.57 -5.70 -12.09
C GLU A 127 3.29 -6.53 -12.10
N ILE A 128 2.59 -6.49 -13.24
CA ILE A 128 1.45 -7.33 -13.56
C ILE A 128 1.73 -7.99 -14.89
N LYS A 129 1.68 -9.33 -14.93
CA LYS A 129 1.87 -10.08 -16.17
C LYS A 129 0.71 -9.83 -17.12
N GLU A 130 0.98 -9.76 -18.43
CA GLU A 130 -0.06 -9.76 -19.46
C GLU A 130 -0.71 -11.15 -19.60
N GLU A 131 -1.92 -11.21 -20.16
CA GLU A 131 -2.47 -12.48 -20.64
C GLU A 131 -1.74 -12.88 -21.91
N ILE A 132 -1.36 -14.16 -22.02
CA ILE A 132 -0.76 -14.75 -23.22
C ILE A 132 -1.87 -15.01 -24.25
#